data_AF-A0A2T5I2B7-F1
#
_entry.id   AF-A0A2T5I2B7-F1
#
_cell.length_a   1.000
_cell.length_b   1.000
_cell.length_c   1.000
_cell.angle_alpha   90.00
_cell.angle_beta   90.00
_cell.angle_gamma   90.00
#
_symmetry.space_group_name_H-M   'P 1'
#
loop_
_entity.id
_entity.type
_entity.pdbx_description
1 polymer ?
#
loop_
_entity_poly.entity_id
_entity_poly.type
_entity_poly.pdbx_seq_one_letter_code
_entity_poly.pdbx_strand_id
1 'polypeptide(L)'
;MAQIGIRFYQSLNDFLAPGLGDTEIIHNLERKASIKDMIESFNVPHPEVERIVVNGITVDFNYTVWDGDHIEVFPAGENFNGIPVLQLRVELSQPPLFVVDSNLGRLARYLRLLGFDCLYRNDYDDGAVAKIASEQQRVVLTRDRSLLKRRIIVHGYFVRADRPKIQTREVLKRFALYSLIRPLTRCTQCNGILIETGKKPIEHRLEPLTRQYYDKFLICPGCDRIYWQGSHSMRIKQLLDEFVDEKS
;
A
#
# COMPACT_ATOMS: atom_id res chain seq x y z
N MET A 1 -21.48 -32.36 -2.13
CA MET A 1 -21.75 -30.93 -1.88
C MET A 1 -21.40 -30.69 -0.43
N ALA A 2 -20.55 -29.70 -0.16
CA ALA A 2 -20.20 -29.28 1.18
C ALA A 2 -20.83 -27.90 1.43
N GLN A 3 -21.45 -27.69 2.57
CA GLN A 3 -22.01 -26.42 2.99
C GLN A 3 -21.13 -25.83 4.10
N ILE A 4 -20.80 -24.55 3.98
CA ILE A 4 -19.95 -23.83 4.92
C ILE A 4 -20.56 -22.50 5.30
N GLY A 5 -20.23 -22.00 6.49
CA GLY A 5 -20.47 -20.62 6.91
C GLY A 5 -19.17 -19.81 6.77
N ILE A 6 -19.22 -18.64 6.14
CA ILE A 6 -18.07 -17.73 6.06
C ILE A 6 -18.47 -16.30 6.40
N ARG A 7 -17.65 -15.63 7.23
CA ARG A 7 -17.83 -14.24 7.62
C ARG A 7 -16.55 -13.45 7.37
N PHE A 8 -16.72 -12.28 6.76
CA PHE A 8 -15.66 -11.31 6.58
C PHE A 8 -15.84 -10.15 7.56
N TYR A 9 -14.72 -9.64 8.07
CA TYR A 9 -14.73 -8.58 9.07
C TYR A 9 -14.23 -7.24 8.50
N GLN A 10 -14.81 -6.15 9.00
CA GLN A 10 -14.35 -4.78 8.82
C GLN A 10 -14.12 -4.43 7.33
N SER A 11 -12.92 -3.98 6.98
CA SER A 11 -12.56 -3.48 5.65
C SER A 11 -12.55 -4.55 4.55
N LEU A 12 -12.74 -5.83 4.90
CA LEU A 12 -12.96 -6.89 3.92
C LEU A 12 -14.39 -6.87 3.35
N ASN A 13 -15.35 -6.32 4.10
CA ASN A 13 -16.73 -6.18 3.63
C ASN A 13 -16.84 -5.27 2.39
N ASP A 14 -15.90 -4.34 2.21
CA ASP A 14 -15.81 -3.45 1.03
C ASP A 14 -15.67 -4.20 -0.31
N PHE A 15 -15.26 -5.48 -0.26
CA PHE A 15 -15.09 -6.32 -1.45
C PHE A 15 -16.33 -7.13 -1.81
N LEU A 16 -17.24 -7.33 -0.84
CA LEU A 16 -18.37 -8.23 -1.00
C LEU A 16 -19.47 -7.63 -1.87
N ALA A 17 -20.32 -8.49 -2.43
CA ALA A 17 -21.52 -8.04 -3.11
C ALA A 17 -22.48 -7.37 -2.11
N PRO A 18 -23.30 -6.38 -2.55
CA PRO A 18 -24.27 -5.73 -1.68
C PRO A 18 -25.16 -6.74 -0.95
N GLY A 19 -25.34 -6.57 0.36
CA GLY A 19 -26.16 -7.44 1.21
C GLY A 19 -25.44 -8.64 1.83
N LEU A 20 -24.17 -8.89 1.49
CA LEU A 20 -23.36 -9.95 2.10
C LEU A 20 -22.43 -9.45 3.23
N GLY A 21 -22.34 -8.13 3.43
CA GLY A 21 -21.49 -7.53 4.45
C GLY A 21 -21.96 -7.81 5.88
N ASP A 22 -21.00 -7.94 6.79
CA ASP A 22 -21.17 -8.03 8.25
C ASP A 22 -22.05 -9.20 8.76
N THR A 23 -22.34 -10.16 7.89
CA THR A 23 -23.18 -11.33 8.16
C THR A 23 -22.42 -12.63 7.91
N GLU A 24 -22.95 -13.74 8.46
CA GLU A 24 -22.47 -15.07 8.08
C GLU A 24 -23.10 -15.48 6.74
N ILE A 25 -22.26 -15.82 5.78
CA ILE A 25 -22.66 -16.22 4.43
C ILE A 25 -22.63 -17.74 4.36
N ILE A 26 -23.78 -18.36 4.07
CA ILE A 26 -23.85 -19.78 3.79
C ILE A 26 -23.50 -20.03 2.32
N HIS A 27 -22.47 -20.85 2.09
CA HIS A 27 -21.96 -21.13 0.75
C HIS A 27 -21.90 -22.63 0.48
N ASN A 28 -22.32 -23.04 -0.72
CA ASN A 28 -22.31 -24.44 -1.13
C ASN A 28 -21.15 -24.68 -2.12
N LEU A 29 -20.27 -25.61 -1.76
CA LEU A 29 -19.15 -26.06 -2.56
C LEU A 29 -19.50 -27.34 -3.33
N GLU A 30 -19.35 -27.28 -4.65
CA GLU A 30 -19.48 -28.45 -5.52
C GLU A 30 -18.19 -29.27 -5.59
N ARG A 31 -17.03 -28.63 -5.37
CA ARG A 31 -15.70 -29.24 -5.44
C ARG A 31 -14.84 -28.83 -4.24
N LYS A 32 -13.83 -29.65 -3.93
CA LYS A 32 -12.79 -29.27 -2.96
C LYS A 32 -12.08 -28.00 -3.46
N ALA A 33 -11.88 -27.06 -2.55
CA ALA A 33 -11.19 -25.80 -2.81
C ALA A 33 -10.26 -25.47 -1.64
N SER A 34 -9.16 -24.77 -1.92
CA SER A 34 -8.38 -24.13 -0.86
C SER A 34 -9.18 -22.98 -0.26
N ILE A 35 -8.92 -22.64 1.00
CA ILE A 35 -9.53 -21.48 1.65
C ILE A 35 -9.16 -20.18 0.94
N LYS A 36 -7.99 -20.12 0.30
CA LYS A 36 -7.61 -19.00 -0.58
C LYS A 36 -8.57 -18.85 -1.75
N ASP A 37 -8.78 -19.91 -2.51
CA ASP A 37 -9.67 -19.88 -3.69
C ASP A 37 -11.09 -19.51 -3.27
N MET A 38 -11.54 -20.02 -2.11
CA MET A 38 -12.81 -19.65 -1.50
C MET A 38 -12.90 -18.15 -1.23
N ILE A 39 -11.94 -17.58 -0.48
CA ILE A 39 -11.90 -16.16 -0.14
C ILE A 39 -11.89 -15.29 -1.40
N GLU A 40 -11.07 -15.64 -2.39
CA GLU A 40 -10.97 -14.89 -3.64
C GLU A 40 -12.25 -14.96 -4.49
N SER A 41 -13.03 -16.04 -4.36
CA SER A 41 -14.34 -16.16 -5.01
C SER A 41 -15.36 -15.12 -4.52
N PHE A 42 -15.21 -14.63 -3.27
CA PHE A 42 -15.97 -13.51 -2.70
C PHE A 42 -15.41 -12.14 -3.07
N ASN A 43 -14.49 -12.07 -4.03
CA ASN A 43 -13.79 -10.86 -4.46
C ASN A 43 -12.80 -10.24 -3.47
N VAL A 44 -12.54 -10.91 -2.34
CA VAL A 44 -11.54 -10.47 -1.35
C VAL A 44 -10.15 -10.89 -1.83
N PRO A 45 -9.23 -9.96 -2.10
CA PRO A 45 -7.86 -10.30 -2.48
C PRO A 45 -7.08 -10.87 -1.29
N HIS A 46 -6.36 -11.97 -1.48
CA HIS A 46 -5.57 -12.58 -0.39
C HIS A 46 -4.57 -11.64 0.31
N PRO A 47 -3.94 -10.61 -0.33
CA PRO A 47 -3.06 -9.70 0.39
C PRO A 47 -3.79 -8.81 1.41
N GLU A 48 -5.11 -8.62 1.29
CA GLU A 48 -5.92 -7.86 2.27
C GLU A 48 -6.20 -8.66 3.54
N VAL A 49 -6.03 -9.99 3.51
CA VAL A 49 -6.30 -10.89 4.63
C VAL A 49 -5.05 -11.06 5.49
N GLU A 50 -5.22 -11.07 6.80
CA GLU A 50 -4.14 -11.28 7.79
C GLU A 50 -4.35 -12.50 8.65
N ARG A 51 -5.61 -12.84 8.89
CA ARG A 51 -5.93 -14.00 9.73
C ARG A 51 -7.17 -14.70 9.21
N ILE A 52 -7.09 -16.02 9.24
CA ILE A 52 -8.18 -16.92 8.88
C ILE A 52 -8.36 -17.87 10.05
N VAL A 53 -9.58 -17.96 10.56
CA VAL A 53 -9.94 -18.87 11.65
C VAL A 53 -11.02 -19.82 11.13
N VAL A 54 -10.80 -21.11 11.30
CA VAL A 54 -11.77 -22.16 10.94
C VAL A 54 -12.11 -22.93 12.20
N ASN A 55 -13.39 -22.92 12.59
CA ASN A 55 -13.89 -23.60 13.80
C ASN A 55 -13.07 -23.25 15.07
N GLY A 56 -12.65 -21.98 15.19
CA GLY A 56 -11.85 -21.48 16.32
C GLY A 56 -10.34 -21.72 16.21
N ILE A 57 -9.84 -22.34 15.14
CA ILE A 57 -8.42 -22.63 14.92
C ILE A 57 -7.87 -21.74 13.80
N THR A 58 -6.74 -21.06 14.05
CA THR A 58 -6.06 -20.27 13.02
C THR A 58 -5.41 -21.17 11.97
N VAL A 59 -5.63 -20.88 10.69
CA VAL A 59 -5.11 -21.66 9.55
C VAL A 59 -4.40 -20.77 8.52
N ASP A 60 -3.65 -21.39 7.60
CA ASP A 60 -3.04 -20.71 6.45
C ASP A 60 -3.90 -20.80 5.18
N PHE A 61 -3.43 -20.17 4.10
CA PHE A 61 -4.11 -20.19 2.80
C PHE A 61 -4.17 -21.57 2.11
N ASN A 62 -3.40 -22.56 2.59
CA ASN A 62 -3.37 -23.91 2.02
C ASN A 62 -4.43 -24.84 2.64
N TYR A 63 -5.13 -24.39 3.68
CA TYR A 63 -6.23 -25.15 4.29
C TYR A 63 -7.26 -25.56 3.23
N THR A 64 -7.62 -26.85 3.23
CA THR A 64 -8.69 -27.38 2.38
C THR A 64 -10.01 -27.25 3.10
N VAL A 65 -11.00 -26.62 2.47
CA VAL A 65 -12.32 -26.39 3.08
C VAL A 65 -13.14 -27.68 3.11
N TRP A 66 -13.79 -27.95 4.24
CA TRP A 66 -14.63 -29.13 4.48
C TRP A 66 -16.09 -28.74 4.77
N ASP A 67 -16.98 -29.73 4.65
CA ASP A 67 -18.39 -29.58 5.01
C ASP A 67 -18.57 -29.25 6.49
N GLY A 68 -19.40 -28.25 6.79
CA GLY A 68 -19.65 -27.76 8.15
C GLY A 68 -18.63 -26.76 8.68
N ASP A 69 -17.62 -26.35 7.89
CA ASP A 69 -16.66 -25.34 8.33
C ASP A 69 -17.33 -23.98 8.59
N HIS A 70 -17.04 -23.40 9.75
CA HIS A 70 -17.30 -21.99 10.06
C HIS A 70 -16.00 -21.21 9.94
N ILE A 71 -15.97 -20.28 8.98
CA ILE A 71 -14.78 -19.56 8.55
C ILE A 71 -14.90 -18.08 8.91
N GLU A 72 -13.93 -17.54 9.61
CA GLU A 72 -13.81 -16.12 9.94
C GLU A 72 -12.56 -15.54 9.31
N VAL A 73 -12.74 -14.48 8.52
CA VAL A 73 -11.66 -13.84 7.75
C VAL A 73 -11.47 -12.41 8.20
N PHE A 74 -10.26 -12.08 8.63
CA PHE A 74 -9.91 -10.80 9.23
C PHE A 74 -8.94 -10.01 8.34
N PRO A 75 -9.11 -8.68 8.23
CA PRO A 75 -8.24 -7.85 7.42
C PRO A 75 -6.87 -7.66 8.05
N ALA A 76 -5.95 -7.19 7.22
CA ALA A 76 -4.61 -6.80 7.60
C ALA A 76 -4.52 -5.43 8.28
N GLY A 77 -3.60 -5.33 9.24
CA GLY A 77 -3.23 -4.08 9.90
C GLY A 77 -3.87 -3.81 11.27
N GLU A 78 -4.65 -4.74 11.83
CA GLU A 78 -5.22 -4.56 13.17
C GLU A 78 -4.61 -5.53 14.20
N ASN A 79 -4.21 -4.97 15.35
CA ASN A 79 -3.71 -5.74 16.48
C ASN A 79 -4.86 -6.49 17.14
N PHE A 80 -5.03 -7.76 16.79
CA PHE A 80 -5.91 -8.64 17.53
C PHE A 80 -5.19 -9.08 18.83
N ASN A 81 -5.57 -8.47 19.95
CA ASN A 81 -4.97 -8.72 21.26
C ASN A 81 -4.86 -10.23 21.58
N GLY A 82 -3.63 -10.70 21.78
CA GLY A 82 -3.32 -11.84 22.67
C GLY A 82 -3.46 -13.26 22.11
N ILE A 83 -3.77 -13.48 20.84
CA ILE A 83 -3.80 -14.82 20.23
C ILE A 83 -2.63 -14.93 19.24
N PRO A 84 -1.78 -15.97 19.30
CA PRO A 84 -0.69 -16.15 18.34
C PRO A 84 -1.25 -16.19 16.91
N VAL A 85 -0.85 -15.20 16.11
CA VAL A 85 -1.21 -15.11 14.69
C VAL A 85 -0.35 -16.13 13.96
N LEU A 86 -0.97 -17.14 13.36
CA LEU A 86 -0.26 -17.96 12.38
C LEU A 86 0.12 -17.05 11.23
N GLN A 87 1.42 -16.89 11.01
CA GLN A 87 1.95 -15.89 10.11
C GLN A 87 1.64 -16.27 8.66
N LEU A 88 0.63 -15.63 8.05
CA LEU A 88 0.23 -15.89 6.66
C LEU A 88 1.29 -15.48 5.64
N ARG A 89 2.26 -14.64 6.03
CA ARG A 89 3.30 -14.05 5.17
C ARG A 89 4.51 -13.56 5.95
N VAL A 90 5.65 -13.47 5.27
CA VAL A 90 6.92 -12.93 5.80
C VAL A 90 6.71 -11.51 6.36
N GLU A 91 7.47 -11.14 7.40
CA GLU A 91 7.39 -9.78 7.97
C GLU A 91 7.82 -8.70 6.98
N LEU A 92 7.11 -7.57 7.01
CA LEU A 92 7.43 -6.40 6.20
C LEU A 92 8.65 -5.66 6.75
N SER A 93 9.48 -5.14 5.85
CA SER A 93 10.51 -4.16 6.21
C SER A 93 9.88 -2.91 6.82
N GLN A 94 10.59 -2.26 7.75
CA GLN A 94 10.17 -0.99 8.35
C GLN A 94 11.21 0.11 8.05
N PRO A 95 10.84 1.20 7.33
CA PRO A 95 9.54 1.42 6.69
C PRO A 95 9.29 0.43 5.53
N PRO A 96 8.01 0.17 5.17
CA PRO A 96 7.67 -0.60 3.98
C PRO A 96 8.16 0.09 2.70
N LEU A 97 8.55 -0.73 1.74
CA LEU A 97 8.84 -0.29 0.37
C LEU A 97 7.59 -0.49 -0.49
N PHE A 98 7.26 0.49 -1.33
CA PHE A 98 6.04 0.45 -2.14
C PHE A 98 6.34 0.27 -3.63
N VAL A 99 5.40 -0.35 -4.33
CA VAL A 99 5.24 -0.25 -5.78
C VAL A 99 3.78 0.06 -6.08
N VAL A 100 3.55 1.02 -6.96
CA VAL A 100 2.22 1.58 -7.22
C VAL A 100 1.83 1.28 -8.67
N ASP A 101 0.55 0.95 -8.87
CA ASP A 101 -0.02 0.77 -10.21
C ASP A 101 0.03 2.05 -11.07
N SER A 102 -0.20 1.92 -12.37
CA SER A 102 -0.14 3.03 -13.33
C SER A 102 -1.20 4.13 -13.08
N ASN A 103 -2.28 3.82 -12.36
CA ASN A 103 -3.41 4.73 -12.11
C ASN A 103 -3.25 5.57 -10.84
N LEU A 104 -2.27 5.23 -10.00
CA LEU A 104 -2.01 5.87 -8.71
C LEU A 104 -0.72 6.72 -8.70
N GLY A 105 -0.29 7.22 -9.86
CA GLY A 105 0.96 8.00 -9.98
C GLY A 105 1.05 9.25 -9.10
N ARG A 106 -0.07 9.90 -8.80
CA ARG A 106 -0.08 11.05 -7.86
C ARG A 106 0.17 10.61 -6.41
N LEU A 107 -0.37 9.47 -5.99
CA LEU A 107 -0.07 8.86 -4.70
C LEU A 107 1.42 8.54 -4.59
N ALA A 108 2.00 7.91 -5.62
CA ALA A 108 3.44 7.62 -5.65
C ALA A 108 4.31 8.89 -5.48
N ARG A 109 3.92 9.99 -6.14
CA ARG A 109 4.60 11.28 -6.00
C ARG A 109 4.52 11.84 -4.59
N TYR A 110 3.37 11.71 -3.91
CA TYR A 110 3.22 12.16 -2.52
C TYR A 110 4.00 11.28 -1.55
N LEU A 111 3.96 9.95 -1.68
CA LEU A 111 4.76 9.06 -0.84
C LEU A 111 6.26 9.35 -0.96
N ARG A 112 6.78 9.57 -2.18
CA ARG A 112 8.17 9.99 -2.40
C ARG A 112 8.48 11.35 -1.78
N LEU A 113 7.54 12.30 -1.88
CA LEU A 113 7.71 13.62 -1.27
C LEU A 113 7.85 13.52 0.25
N LEU A 114 7.08 12.63 0.87
CA LEU A 114 7.12 12.33 2.30
C LEU A 114 8.35 11.50 2.72
N GLY A 115 9.16 11.05 1.77
CA GLY A 115 10.41 10.31 2.00
C GLY A 115 10.31 8.79 1.86
N PHE A 116 9.14 8.26 1.51
CA PHE A 116 8.94 6.82 1.36
C PHE A 116 9.44 6.31 0.01
N ASP A 117 10.06 5.13 0.03
CA ASP A 117 10.51 4.44 -1.18
C ASP A 117 9.29 3.91 -1.93
N CYS A 118 9.01 4.48 -3.09
CA CYS A 118 7.84 4.12 -3.86
C CYS A 118 8.18 4.03 -5.35
N LEU A 119 8.21 2.82 -5.91
CA LEU A 119 8.36 2.63 -7.34
C LEU A 119 7.06 2.88 -8.07
N TYR A 120 7.17 3.50 -9.24
CA TYR A 120 6.07 3.84 -10.13
C TYR A 120 6.65 4.27 -11.47
N ARG A 121 6.08 3.74 -12.55
CA ARG A 121 6.22 4.24 -13.91
C ARG A 121 4.88 4.13 -14.62
N ASN A 122 4.61 5.05 -15.54
CA ASN A 122 3.35 5.09 -16.29
C ASN A 122 3.15 3.86 -17.19
N ASP A 123 4.25 3.19 -17.57
CA ASP A 123 4.29 2.06 -18.50
C ASP A 123 4.43 0.71 -17.78
N TYR A 124 4.30 0.67 -16.45
CA TYR A 124 4.18 -0.59 -15.74
C TYR A 124 2.85 -1.24 -16.09
N ASP A 125 2.94 -2.41 -16.71
CA ASP A 125 1.84 -3.34 -16.70
C ASP A 125 1.75 -4.06 -15.34
N ASP A 126 0.60 -4.68 -15.19
CA ASP A 126 0.17 -5.47 -14.07
C ASP A 126 1.13 -6.64 -13.71
N GLY A 127 1.75 -7.26 -14.71
CA GLY A 127 2.74 -8.32 -14.53
C GLY A 127 4.08 -7.77 -14.00
N ALA A 128 4.51 -6.62 -14.52
CA ALA A 128 5.71 -5.92 -14.08
C ALA A 128 5.59 -5.46 -12.62
N VAL A 129 4.44 -4.88 -12.22
CA VAL A 129 4.19 -4.51 -10.83
C VAL A 129 4.29 -5.72 -9.91
N ALA A 130 3.63 -6.83 -10.26
CA ALA A 130 3.62 -8.04 -9.45
C ALA A 130 5.03 -8.68 -9.34
N LYS A 131 5.80 -8.67 -10.43
CA LYS A 131 7.19 -9.17 -10.45
C LYS A 131 8.09 -8.31 -9.54
N ILE A 132 8.05 -6.99 -9.69
CA ILE A 132 8.81 -6.05 -8.85
C ILE A 132 8.45 -6.24 -7.38
N ALA A 133 7.16 -6.37 -7.07
CA ALA A 133 6.67 -6.58 -5.71
C ALA A 133 7.25 -7.85 -5.10
N SER A 134 7.22 -8.95 -5.83
CA SER A 134 7.72 -10.24 -5.37
C SER A 134 9.25 -10.25 -5.21
N GLU A 135 9.99 -9.78 -6.22
CA GLU A 135 11.46 -9.81 -6.21
C GLU A 135 12.08 -8.84 -5.19
N GLN A 136 11.43 -7.69 -4.96
CA GLN A 136 11.96 -6.65 -4.08
C GLN A 136 11.21 -6.56 -2.74
N GLN A 137 10.30 -7.50 -2.46
CA GLN A 137 9.48 -7.54 -1.25
C GLN A 137 8.75 -6.21 -0.98
N ARG A 138 8.14 -5.65 -2.03
CA ARG A 138 7.41 -4.38 -1.96
C ARG A 138 5.92 -4.60 -1.76
N VAL A 139 5.30 -3.71 -1.01
CA VAL A 139 3.84 -3.62 -0.90
C VAL A 139 3.28 -3.04 -2.19
N VAL A 140 2.36 -3.77 -2.83
CA VAL A 140 1.61 -3.27 -3.98
C VAL A 140 0.50 -2.33 -3.50
N LEU A 141 0.48 -1.09 -3.97
CA LEU A 141 -0.67 -0.20 -3.79
C LEU A 141 -1.42 -0.10 -5.11
N THR A 142 -2.69 -0.49 -5.10
CA THR A 142 -3.51 -0.52 -6.32
C THR A 142 -4.98 -0.33 -6.01
N ARG A 143 -5.77 0.07 -7.02
CA ARG A 143 -7.24 -0.02 -6.98
C ARG A 143 -7.77 -1.15 -7.84
N ASP A 144 -6.90 -2.05 -8.32
CA ASP A 144 -7.25 -3.22 -9.10
C ASP A 144 -7.17 -4.49 -8.23
N ARG A 145 -8.34 -5.10 -8.03
CA ARG A 145 -8.46 -6.36 -7.27
C ARG A 145 -7.80 -7.52 -8.00
N SER A 146 -7.83 -7.53 -9.32
CA SER A 146 -7.25 -8.59 -10.15
C SER A 146 -5.73 -8.62 -10.04
N LEU A 147 -5.11 -7.44 -9.94
CA LEU A 147 -3.69 -7.33 -9.65
C LEU A 147 -3.36 -7.97 -8.30
N LEU A 148 -4.06 -7.59 -7.22
CA LEU A 148 -3.83 -8.15 -5.87
C LEU A 148 -4.07 -9.66 -5.77
N LYS A 149 -4.96 -10.23 -6.60
CA LYS A 149 -5.22 -11.68 -6.63
C LYS A 149 -4.09 -12.48 -7.30
N ARG A 150 -3.08 -11.84 -7.91
CA ARG A 150 -1.93 -12.57 -8.46
C ARG A 150 -1.16 -13.29 -7.36
N ARG A 151 -1.01 -14.61 -7.53
CA ARG A 151 -0.36 -15.51 -6.54
C ARG A 151 1.02 -15.06 -6.05
N ILE A 152 1.80 -14.37 -6.88
CA ILE A 152 3.16 -13.93 -6.54
C ILE A 152 3.21 -12.70 -5.63
N ILE A 153 2.08 -12.01 -5.42
CA ILE A 153 1.98 -10.85 -4.55
C ILE A 153 1.78 -11.33 -3.12
N VAL A 154 2.76 -11.06 -2.27
CA VAL A 154 2.71 -11.41 -0.84
C VAL A 154 2.08 -10.27 -0.03
N HIS A 155 2.43 -9.02 -0.38
CA HIS A 155 1.98 -7.82 0.30
C HIS A 155 1.30 -6.88 -0.69
N GLY A 156 0.12 -6.43 -0.32
CA GLY A 156 -0.63 -5.48 -1.12
C GLY A 156 -1.70 -4.78 -0.32
N TYR A 157 -2.15 -3.66 -0.85
CA TYR A 157 -3.22 -2.87 -0.29
C TYR A 157 -4.08 -2.27 -1.39
N PHE A 158 -5.38 -2.48 -1.28
CA PHE A 158 -6.42 -1.90 -2.10
C PHE A 158 -6.71 -0.49 -1.60
N VAL A 159 -6.31 0.50 -2.39
CA VAL A 159 -6.52 1.91 -2.07
C VAL A 159 -7.99 2.28 -2.33
N ARG A 160 -8.73 2.51 -1.25
CA ARG A 160 -10.17 2.75 -1.27
C ARG A 160 -10.48 4.14 -1.80
N ALA A 161 -9.75 5.15 -1.33
CA ALA A 161 -9.93 6.53 -1.73
C ALA A 161 -9.66 6.76 -3.24
N ASP A 162 -10.40 7.70 -3.80
CA ASP A 162 -10.31 8.15 -5.19
C ASP A 162 -9.40 9.39 -5.35
N ARG A 163 -9.38 10.27 -4.34
CA ARG A 163 -8.63 11.52 -4.38
C ARG A 163 -7.20 11.31 -3.86
N PRO A 164 -6.16 11.68 -4.62
CA PRO A 164 -4.75 11.41 -4.27
C PRO A 164 -4.31 11.85 -2.88
N LYS A 165 -4.84 12.98 -2.37
CA LYS A 165 -4.53 13.44 -1.02
C LYS A 165 -5.12 12.53 0.06
N ILE A 166 -6.37 12.07 -0.14
CA ILE A 166 -7.05 11.15 0.75
C ILE A 166 -6.38 9.76 0.69
N GLN A 167 -6.02 9.30 -0.52
CA GLN A 167 -5.22 8.07 -0.72
C GLN A 167 -3.91 8.10 0.09
N THR A 168 -3.25 9.26 0.12
CA THR A 168 -2.00 9.41 0.88
C THR A 168 -2.26 9.25 2.37
N ARG A 169 -3.26 9.95 2.93
CA ARG A 169 -3.64 9.80 4.35
C ARG A 169 -4.05 8.38 4.70
N GLU A 170 -4.81 7.73 3.83
CA GLU A 170 -5.22 6.34 3.96
C GLU A 170 -4.00 5.42 4.09
N VAL A 171 -3.03 5.53 3.18
CA VAL A 171 -1.79 4.73 3.22
C VAL A 171 -0.94 5.06 4.46
N LEU A 172 -0.82 6.35 4.83
CA LEU A 172 -0.06 6.75 6.02
C LEU A 172 -0.66 6.16 7.30
N LYS A 173 -1.99 6.18 7.43
CA LYS A 173 -2.71 5.58 8.56
C LYS A 173 -2.57 4.07 8.56
N ARG A 174 -2.84 3.43 7.41
CA ARG A 174 -2.85 1.97 7.24
C ARG A 174 -1.52 1.31 7.60
N PHE A 175 -0.41 1.98 7.33
CA PHE A 175 0.95 1.48 7.56
C PHE A 175 1.67 2.22 8.71
N ALA A 176 0.94 2.98 9.53
CA ALA A 176 1.47 3.73 10.68
C ALA A 176 2.71 4.60 10.34
N LEU A 177 2.69 5.28 9.20
CA LEU A 177 3.87 5.94 8.62
C LEU A 177 4.09 7.37 9.10
N TYR A 178 3.13 7.98 9.81
CA TYR A 178 3.18 9.39 10.18
C TYR A 178 4.46 9.78 10.93
N SER A 179 4.92 8.94 11.87
CA SER A 179 6.15 9.17 12.64
C SER A 179 7.44 8.96 11.83
N LEU A 180 7.34 8.37 10.64
CA LEU A 180 8.48 8.02 9.77
C LEU A 180 8.66 9.03 8.62
N ILE A 181 7.82 10.06 8.53
CA ILE A 181 7.88 11.07 7.47
C ILE A 181 9.23 11.80 7.53
N ARG A 182 9.96 11.77 6.41
CA ARG A 182 11.23 12.46 6.20
C ARG A 182 11.21 13.16 4.84
N PRO A 183 10.60 14.35 4.76
CA PRO A 183 10.35 15.00 3.49
C PRO A 183 11.65 15.32 2.77
N LEU A 184 11.58 15.41 1.43
CA LEU A 184 12.71 15.82 0.60
C LEU A 184 13.97 14.94 0.73
N THR A 185 13.81 13.68 1.13
CA THR A 185 14.89 12.66 1.07
C THR A 185 14.91 11.89 -0.25
N ARG A 186 13.78 11.91 -0.99
CA ARG A 186 13.62 11.22 -2.28
C ARG A 186 13.09 12.14 -3.37
N CYS A 187 13.52 11.85 -4.60
CA CYS A 187 13.05 12.51 -5.78
C CYS A 187 11.60 12.12 -6.06
N THR A 188 10.71 13.12 -6.07
CA THR A 188 9.30 12.94 -6.40
C THR A 188 9.07 12.40 -7.82
N GLN A 189 10.04 12.56 -8.73
CA GLN A 189 9.96 12.08 -10.11
C GLN A 189 10.38 10.63 -10.27
N CYS A 190 11.56 10.25 -9.77
CA CYS A 190 12.18 8.95 -10.07
C CYS A 190 12.49 8.09 -8.84
N ASN A 191 12.11 8.51 -7.62
CA ASN A 191 12.37 7.81 -6.36
C ASN A 191 13.83 7.81 -5.88
N GLY A 192 14.78 8.34 -6.66
CA GLY A 192 16.20 8.40 -6.29
C GLY A 192 16.46 9.23 -5.03
N ILE A 193 17.50 8.87 -4.27
CA ILE A 193 17.89 9.59 -3.04
C ILE A 193 18.41 10.98 -3.42
N LEU A 194 17.91 12.00 -2.73
CA LEU A 194 18.34 13.38 -2.92
C LEU A 194 19.63 13.63 -2.15
N ILE A 195 20.57 14.33 -2.79
CA ILE A 195 21.83 14.74 -2.18
C ILE A 195 21.89 16.26 -2.08
N GLU A 196 22.48 16.77 -1.01
CA GLU A 196 22.72 18.20 -0.88
C GLU A 196 23.75 18.68 -1.90
N THR A 197 23.50 19.85 -2.46
CA THR A 197 24.45 20.52 -3.35
C THR A 197 24.44 22.02 -3.09
N GLY A 198 25.62 22.63 -3.24
CA GLY A 198 25.76 24.08 -3.20
C GLY A 198 25.24 24.72 -4.48
N LYS A 199 25.25 26.05 -4.51
CA LYS A 199 24.77 26.84 -5.66
C LYS A 199 25.69 26.78 -6.88
N LYS A 200 27.02 26.86 -6.69
CA LYS A 200 28.01 26.95 -7.78
C LYS A 200 27.85 25.86 -8.86
N PRO A 201 27.69 24.56 -8.52
CA PRO A 201 27.59 23.51 -9.53
C PRO A 201 26.34 23.58 -10.40
N ILE A 202 25.27 24.20 -9.90
CA ILE A 202 23.94 24.21 -10.54
C ILE A 202 23.51 25.62 -10.97
N GLU A 203 24.34 26.64 -10.76
CA GLU A 203 23.98 28.04 -10.93
C GLU A 203 23.43 28.34 -12.33
N HIS A 204 24.04 27.75 -13.36
CA HIS A 204 23.64 27.84 -14.76
C HIS A 204 22.23 27.31 -15.05
N ARG A 205 21.66 26.50 -14.15
CA ARG A 205 20.32 25.90 -14.26
C ARG A 205 19.26 26.63 -13.41
N LEU A 206 19.68 27.55 -12.55
CA LEU A 206 18.79 28.28 -11.65
C LEU A 206 18.21 29.51 -12.34
N GLU A 207 16.90 29.71 -12.18
CA GLU A 207 16.23 30.95 -12.55
C GLU A 207 16.80 32.14 -11.74
N PRO A 208 16.76 33.38 -12.27
CA PRO A 208 17.40 34.55 -11.64
C PRO A 208 17.00 34.77 -10.18
N LEU A 209 15.71 34.70 -9.85
CA LEU A 209 15.22 34.89 -8.48
C LEU A 209 15.62 33.73 -7.56
N THR A 210 15.60 32.49 -8.07
CA THR A 210 16.04 31.32 -7.30
C THR A 210 17.53 31.41 -6.98
N ARG A 211 18.33 31.86 -7.96
CA ARG A 211 19.74 32.15 -7.78
C ARG A 211 19.95 33.28 -6.78
N GLN A 212 19.11 34.31 -6.74
CA GLN A 212 19.31 35.43 -5.83
C GLN A 212 19.01 35.09 -4.35
N TYR A 213 17.95 34.30 -4.10
CA TYR A 213 17.40 34.16 -2.74
C TYR A 213 17.72 32.83 -2.03
N TYR A 214 18.35 31.85 -2.69
CA TYR A 214 18.60 30.54 -2.09
C TYR A 214 20.02 30.03 -2.36
N ASP A 215 20.63 29.42 -1.34
CA ASP A 215 21.99 28.87 -1.42
C ASP A 215 22.07 27.37 -1.07
N LYS A 216 20.98 26.77 -0.53
CA LYS A 216 20.88 25.34 -0.22
C LYS A 216 19.94 24.63 -1.18
N PHE A 217 20.47 23.62 -1.85
CA PHE A 217 19.75 22.84 -2.86
C PHE A 217 19.91 21.34 -2.61
N LEU A 218 18.94 20.59 -3.11
CA LEU A 218 18.99 19.15 -3.22
C LEU A 218 18.93 18.79 -4.70
N ILE A 219 19.74 17.83 -5.14
CA ILE A 219 19.73 17.31 -6.50
C ILE A 219 19.51 15.81 -6.51
N CYS A 220 18.76 15.31 -7.49
CA CYS A 220 18.67 13.88 -7.75
C CYS A 220 19.73 13.46 -8.77
N PRO A 221 20.67 12.56 -8.43
CA PRO A 221 21.68 12.09 -9.39
C PRO A 221 21.09 11.21 -10.51
N GLY A 222 19.87 10.70 -10.34
CA GLY A 222 19.23 9.81 -11.33
C GLY A 222 18.41 10.52 -12.41
N CYS A 223 17.94 11.75 -12.17
CA CYS A 223 17.17 12.52 -13.16
C CYS A 223 17.47 14.02 -13.17
N ASP A 224 18.52 14.43 -12.47
CA ASP A 224 19.04 15.79 -12.39
C ASP A 224 18.05 16.85 -11.91
N ARG A 225 16.93 16.46 -11.29
CA ARG A 225 15.97 17.41 -10.70
C ARG A 225 16.56 18.12 -9.49
N ILE A 226 16.32 19.42 -9.42
CA ILE A 226 16.77 20.31 -8.36
C ILE A 226 15.58 20.71 -7.48
N TYR A 227 15.77 20.71 -6.17
CA TYR A 227 14.81 21.11 -5.14
C TYR A 227 15.48 22.11 -4.19
N TRP A 228 14.71 23.06 -3.61
CA TRP A 228 15.25 24.07 -2.69
C TRP A 228 14.25 24.56 -1.64
N GLN A 229 14.76 25.14 -0.57
CA GLN A 229 13.99 25.69 0.54
C GLN A 229 13.42 27.09 0.24
N GLY A 230 12.55 27.16 -0.78
CA GLY A 230 11.81 28.37 -1.14
C GLY A 230 10.30 28.18 -1.20
N SER A 231 9.67 28.72 -2.24
CA SER A 231 8.25 28.50 -2.57
C SER A 231 7.89 27.00 -2.60
N HIS A 232 8.83 26.14 -3.02
CA HIS A 232 8.64 24.70 -3.03
C HIS A 232 8.48 24.14 -1.61
N SER A 233 9.31 24.57 -0.66
CA SER A 233 9.24 24.10 0.72
C SER A 233 8.03 24.64 1.48
N MET A 234 7.56 25.86 1.18
CA MET A 234 6.29 26.36 1.73
C MET A 234 5.09 25.52 1.25
N ARG A 235 5.01 25.21 -0.05
CA ARG A 235 3.94 24.35 -0.59
C ARG A 235 4.01 22.93 -0.05
N ILE A 236 5.22 22.40 0.14
CA ILE A 236 5.42 21.09 0.77
C ILE A 236 4.99 21.14 2.23
N LYS A 237 5.36 22.19 2.97
CA LYS A 237 4.94 22.36 4.36
C LYS A 237 3.42 22.42 4.49
N GLN A 238 2.74 23.22 3.66
CA GLN A 238 1.27 23.23 3.61
C GLN A 238 0.68 21.85 3.30
N LEU A 239 1.27 21.12 2.34
CA LEU A 239 0.83 19.77 2.00
C LEU A 239 1.10 18.76 3.15
N LEU A 240 2.20 18.92 3.87
CA LEU A 240 2.52 18.13 5.06
C LEU A 240 1.53 18.42 6.18
N ASP A 241 1.23 19.70 6.43
CA ASP A 241 0.24 20.12 7.42
C ASP A 241 -1.13 19.51 7.07
N GLU A 242 -1.55 19.51 5.80
CA GLU A 242 -2.79 18.85 5.34
C GLU A 242 -2.82 17.32 5.54
N PHE A 243 -1.65 16.66 5.56
CA PHE A 243 -1.55 15.23 5.79
C PHE A 243 -1.45 14.88 7.26
N VAL A 244 -0.79 15.72 8.06
CA VAL A 244 -0.51 15.50 9.48
C VAL A 244 -1.65 16.03 10.37
N ASP A 245 -2.44 17.02 9.93
CA ASP A 245 -3.64 17.48 10.64
C ASP A 245 -4.80 16.47 10.48
N GLU A 246 -4.79 15.45 11.31
CA GLU A 246 -5.99 15.02 12.01
C GLU A 246 -5.85 15.49 13.45
N LYS A 247 -6.53 16.59 13.81
CA LYS A 247 -6.94 16.79 15.21
C LYS A 247 -7.57 15.47 15.66
N SER A 248 -6.94 14.89 16.68
CA SER A 248 -7.31 13.68 17.40
C SER A 248 -8.82 13.51 17.59
#